data_AF-A0A935I5J3-F1
#
_entry.id   AF-A0A935I5J3-F1
#
_cell.length_a   1.000
_cell.length_b   1.000
_cell.length_c   1.000
_cell.angle_alpha   90.00
_cell.angle_beta   90.00
_cell.angle_gamma   90.00
#
_symmetry.space_group_name_H-M   'P 1'
#
loop_
_entity.id
_entity.type
_entity.pdbx_description
1 polymer ?
#
loop_
_entity_poly.entity_id
_entity_poly.type
_entity_poly.pdbx_seq_one_letter_code
_entity_poly.pdbx_strand_id
1 'polypeptide(L)'
;MKKLFNENLNILDRRTSYNLGAIIFSYCKAQISKNENKFLKEQFDLIDFILKNKVYTISEKDYFDPILYVMIIEISLKLNKLNWCEKFIHSFKDRLNPVNKKNHKVLGEIFIFRHKKDFNSAFGLLSEFIPRNIQEKIYMKKVELKMHFEKNELDRVLSLIKSNKEFIKFDKNLSEFISNAFNNFLVYLKNLLI
;
A
#
# COMPACT_ATOMS: atom_id res chain seq x y z
N MET A 1 5.52 -17.17 17.07
CA MET A 1 4.22 -16.50 16.81
C MET A 1 3.47 -17.09 15.62
N LYS A 2 4.04 -17.15 14.39
CA LYS A 2 3.41 -17.80 13.22
C LYS A 2 3.07 -19.29 13.41
N LYS A 3 3.99 -20.06 14.02
CA LYS A 3 3.75 -21.47 14.37
C LYS A 3 2.53 -21.65 15.30
N LEU A 4 2.50 -20.89 16.39
CA LEU A 4 1.36 -20.85 17.33
C LEU A 4 0.05 -20.38 16.66
N PHE A 5 0.12 -19.43 15.73
CA PHE A 5 -1.06 -18.99 14.98
C PHE A 5 -1.62 -20.09 14.08
N ASN A 6 -0.75 -20.81 13.38
CA ASN A 6 -1.15 -21.94 12.53
C ASN A 6 -1.72 -23.11 13.35
N GLU A 7 -1.10 -23.43 14.48
CA GLU A 7 -1.49 -24.55 15.34
C GLU A 7 -2.85 -24.32 16.03
N ASN A 8 -3.23 -23.07 16.27
CA ASN A 8 -4.45 -22.73 17.02
C ASN A 8 -5.58 -22.16 16.16
N LEU A 9 -5.42 -22.04 14.84
CA LEU A 9 -6.42 -21.40 13.98
C LEU A 9 -7.81 -22.04 14.11
N ASN A 10 -7.87 -23.37 14.26
CA ASN A 10 -9.12 -24.11 14.37
C ASN A 10 -9.84 -23.94 15.72
N ILE A 11 -9.15 -23.40 16.72
CA ILE A 11 -9.65 -23.20 18.10
C ILE A 11 -10.02 -21.73 18.32
N LEU A 12 -9.38 -20.82 17.58
CA LEU A 12 -9.61 -19.40 17.67
C LEU A 12 -10.85 -18.98 16.88
N ASP A 13 -11.67 -18.11 17.45
CA ASP A 13 -12.73 -17.47 16.69
C ASP A 13 -12.14 -16.56 15.59
N ARG A 14 -12.97 -16.23 14.58
CA ARG A 14 -12.53 -15.44 13.42
C ARG A 14 -11.97 -14.07 13.84
N ARG A 15 -12.60 -13.39 14.80
CA ARG A 15 -12.18 -12.05 15.22
C ARG A 15 -10.81 -12.11 15.90
N THR A 16 -10.60 -13.09 16.76
CA THR A 16 -9.28 -13.33 17.37
C THR A 16 -8.24 -13.67 16.32
N SER A 17 -8.58 -14.51 15.34
CA SER A 17 -7.68 -14.86 14.24
C SER A 17 -7.30 -13.65 13.39
N TYR A 18 -8.28 -12.81 13.04
CA TYR A 18 -8.06 -11.55 12.32
C TYR A 18 -7.13 -10.60 13.10
N ASN A 19 -7.40 -10.41 14.40
CA ASN A 19 -6.60 -9.53 15.26
C ASN A 19 -5.14 -10.02 15.38
N LEU A 20 -4.93 -11.32 15.57
CA LEU A 20 -3.59 -11.92 15.60
C LEU A 20 -2.87 -11.73 14.25
N GLY A 21 -3.57 -11.95 13.14
CA GLY A 21 -3.05 -11.67 11.80
C GLY A 21 -2.60 -10.21 11.67
N ALA A 22 -3.42 -9.25 12.09
CA ALA A 22 -3.09 -7.83 12.04
C ALA A 22 -1.87 -7.47 12.92
N ILE A 23 -1.74 -8.07 14.11
CA ILE A 23 -0.58 -7.89 15.00
C ILE A 23 0.69 -8.43 14.35
N ILE A 24 0.67 -9.66 13.83
CA ILE A 24 1.84 -10.26 13.17
C ILE A 24 2.22 -9.43 11.94
N PHE A 25 1.24 -9.00 11.14
CA PHE A 25 1.47 -8.16 9.98
C PHE A 25 2.15 -6.84 10.34
N SER A 26 1.70 -6.19 11.42
CA SER A 26 2.27 -4.95 11.93
C SER A 26 3.70 -5.14 12.46
N TYR A 27 3.95 -6.26 13.13
CA TYR A 27 5.29 -6.65 13.57
C TYR A 27 6.24 -6.85 12.37
N CYS A 28 5.83 -7.60 11.35
CA CYS A 28 6.62 -7.76 10.13
C CYS A 28 6.94 -6.40 9.48
N LYS A 29 5.96 -5.49 9.41
CA LYS A 29 6.17 -4.13 8.88
C LYS A 29 7.21 -3.34 9.67
N ALA A 30 7.19 -3.40 11.00
CA ALA A 30 8.18 -2.76 11.86
C ALA A 30 9.59 -3.33 11.62
N GLN A 31 9.71 -4.63 11.39
CA GLN A 31 10.99 -5.26 11.08
C GLN A 31 11.51 -4.93 9.67
N ILE A 32 10.62 -4.84 8.68
CA ILE A 32 10.99 -4.37 7.33
C ILE A 32 11.55 -2.95 7.37
N SER A 33 10.97 -2.06 8.20
CA SER A 33 11.51 -0.69 8.36
C SER A 33 12.91 -0.64 8.98
N LYS A 34 13.38 -1.73 9.59
CA LYS A 34 14.76 -1.89 10.09
C LYS A 34 15.68 -2.56 9.06
N ASN A 35 15.30 -2.56 7.77
CA ASN A 35 16.00 -3.20 6.66
C ASN A 35 16.14 -4.73 6.78
N GLU A 36 15.32 -5.39 7.60
CA GLU A 36 15.29 -6.85 7.69
C GLU A 36 14.40 -7.46 6.58
N ASN A 37 14.88 -7.42 5.33
CA ASN A 37 14.12 -7.82 4.13
C ASN A 37 13.57 -9.25 4.17
N LYS A 38 14.12 -10.15 5.00
CA LYS A 38 13.55 -11.50 5.25
C LYS A 38 12.08 -11.44 5.67
N PHE A 39 11.67 -10.39 6.37
CA PHE A 39 10.29 -10.21 6.82
C PHE A 39 9.31 -9.85 5.71
N LEU A 40 9.79 -9.41 4.54
CA LEU A 40 8.91 -9.18 3.39
C LEU A 40 8.29 -10.50 2.90
N LYS A 41 9.09 -11.58 2.85
CA LYS A 41 8.61 -12.92 2.54
C LYS A 41 7.66 -13.43 3.63
N GLU A 42 8.01 -13.26 4.90
CA GLU A 42 7.14 -13.66 6.01
C GLU A 42 5.79 -12.92 6.00
N GLN A 43 5.80 -11.64 5.66
CA GLN A 43 4.59 -10.83 5.51
C GLN A 43 3.71 -11.34 4.37
N PHE A 44 4.31 -11.72 3.24
CA PHE A 44 3.57 -12.34 2.13
C PHE A 44 3.02 -13.71 2.49
N ASP A 45 3.80 -14.56 3.17
CA ASP A 45 3.32 -15.88 3.60
C ASP A 45 2.13 -15.75 4.57
N LEU A 46 2.15 -14.74 5.45
CA LEU A 46 1.02 -14.41 6.31
C LEU A 46 -0.21 -13.98 5.49
N ILE A 47 -0.01 -13.11 4.48
CA ILE A 47 -1.08 -12.70 3.56
C ILE A 47 -1.72 -13.94 2.90
N ASP A 48 -0.91 -14.80 2.29
CA ASP A 48 -1.40 -16.00 1.61
C ASP A 48 -2.18 -16.91 2.58
N PHE A 49 -1.68 -17.04 3.81
CA PHE A 49 -2.34 -17.78 4.88
C PHE A 49 -3.71 -17.18 5.28
N ILE A 50 -3.79 -15.87 5.55
CA ILE A 50 -5.06 -15.24 5.99
C ILE A 50 -6.11 -15.25 4.87
N LEU A 51 -5.68 -15.15 3.61
CA LEU A 51 -6.58 -15.21 2.44
C LEU A 51 -7.15 -16.61 2.26
N LYS A 52 -6.31 -17.65 2.28
CA LYS A 52 -6.74 -19.06 2.17
C LYS A 52 -7.71 -19.46 3.26
N ASN A 53 -7.49 -18.98 4.48
CA ASN A 53 -8.35 -19.26 5.63
C ASN A 53 -9.52 -18.28 5.78
N LYS A 54 -9.70 -17.32 4.86
CA LYS A 54 -10.77 -16.32 4.89
C LYS A 54 -10.84 -15.50 6.20
N VAL A 55 -9.69 -15.25 6.84
CA VAL A 55 -9.55 -14.47 8.09
C VAL A 55 -8.99 -13.06 7.85
N TYR A 56 -9.18 -12.52 6.64
CA TYR A 56 -8.77 -11.17 6.25
C TYR A 56 -9.84 -10.09 6.58
N THR A 57 -10.96 -10.49 7.17
CA THR A 57 -12.01 -9.62 7.71
C THR A 57 -12.47 -10.11 9.09
N ILE A 58 -13.07 -9.20 9.88
CA ILE A 58 -13.64 -9.53 11.20
C ILE A 58 -14.88 -10.44 11.04
N SER A 59 -15.72 -10.16 10.05
CA SER A 59 -16.90 -10.95 9.68
C SER A 59 -16.91 -11.31 8.20
N GLU A 60 -17.61 -12.39 7.83
CA GLU A 60 -17.74 -12.82 6.42
C GLU A 60 -18.51 -11.84 5.55
N LYS A 61 -19.38 -11.04 6.17
CA LYS A 61 -20.20 -10.03 5.48
C LYS A 61 -19.45 -8.72 5.26
N ASP A 62 -18.30 -8.56 5.90
CA ASP A 62 -17.53 -7.33 5.79
C ASP A 62 -16.88 -7.22 4.40
N TYR A 63 -16.80 -5.97 3.94
CA TYR A 63 -15.98 -5.62 2.80
C TYR A 63 -14.50 -5.76 3.13
N PHE A 64 -13.71 -6.07 2.11
CA PHE A 64 -12.27 -6.11 2.21
C PHE A 64 -11.75 -4.73 2.62
N ASP A 65 -10.91 -4.66 3.65
CA ASP A 65 -10.27 -3.41 4.05
C ASP A 65 -9.42 -2.84 2.90
N PRO A 66 -9.70 -1.62 2.42
CA PRO A 66 -9.00 -1.07 1.28
C PRO A 66 -7.49 -0.89 1.45
N ILE A 67 -7.06 -0.58 2.67
CA ILE A 67 -5.64 -0.34 2.95
C ILE A 67 -4.90 -1.68 2.85
N LEU A 68 -5.43 -2.73 3.48
CA LEU A 68 -4.90 -4.08 3.39
C LEU A 68 -4.89 -4.56 1.92
N TYR A 69 -5.96 -4.32 1.16
CA TYR A 69 -6.05 -4.70 -0.26
C TYR A 69 -4.89 -4.11 -1.08
N VAL A 70 -4.65 -2.80 -0.95
CA VAL A 70 -3.54 -2.12 -1.63
C VAL A 70 -2.18 -2.61 -1.13
N MET A 71 -2.03 -2.83 0.17
CA MET A 71 -0.78 -3.35 0.74
C MET A 71 -0.42 -4.74 0.19
N ILE A 72 -1.42 -5.62 0.05
CA ILE A 72 -1.22 -6.97 -0.53
C ILE A 72 -0.68 -6.86 -1.97
N ILE A 73 -1.27 -5.97 -2.77
CA ILE A 73 -0.81 -5.70 -4.13
C ILE A 73 0.65 -5.25 -4.10
N GLU A 74 0.98 -4.21 -3.33
CA GLU A 74 2.36 -3.71 -3.23
C GLU A 74 3.37 -4.78 -2.79
N ILE A 75 3.04 -5.58 -1.75
CA ILE A 75 3.93 -6.61 -1.21
C ILE A 75 4.17 -7.71 -2.25
N SER A 76 3.10 -8.17 -2.92
CA SER A 76 3.21 -9.20 -3.95
C SER A 76 4.08 -8.74 -5.13
N LEU A 77 3.92 -7.48 -5.56
CA LEU A 77 4.71 -6.90 -6.65
C LEU A 77 6.18 -6.68 -6.24
N LYS A 78 6.45 -6.26 -5.00
CA LYS A 78 7.84 -6.16 -4.47
C LYS A 78 8.57 -7.50 -4.46
N LEU A 79 7.83 -8.61 -4.33
CA LEU A 79 8.36 -9.97 -4.42
C LEU A 79 8.34 -10.54 -5.85
N ASN A 80 8.10 -9.71 -6.87
CA ASN A 80 7.99 -10.09 -8.28
C ASN A 80 6.93 -11.18 -8.54
N LYS A 81 5.84 -11.21 -7.75
CA LYS A 81 4.74 -12.17 -7.87
C LYS A 81 3.57 -11.60 -8.68
N LEU A 82 3.84 -11.10 -9.88
CA LEU A 82 2.83 -10.44 -10.73
C LEU A 82 1.60 -11.33 -11.01
N ASN A 83 1.80 -12.58 -11.43
CA ASN A 83 0.70 -13.50 -11.72
C ASN A 83 -0.18 -13.79 -10.49
N TRP A 84 0.43 -13.84 -9.30
CA TRP A 84 -0.33 -13.99 -8.05
C TRP A 84 -1.13 -12.73 -7.75
N CYS A 85 -0.54 -11.55 -7.95
CA CYS A 85 -1.19 -10.26 -7.75
C CYS A 85 -2.43 -10.09 -8.65
N GLU A 86 -2.31 -10.43 -9.94
CA GLU A 86 -3.42 -10.34 -10.88
C GLU A 86 -4.57 -11.28 -10.50
N LYS A 87 -4.26 -12.52 -10.06
CA LYS A 87 -5.24 -13.46 -9.51
C LYS A 87 -5.91 -12.95 -8.24
N PHE A 88 -5.14 -12.36 -7.32
CA PHE A 88 -5.66 -11.74 -6.11
C PHE A 88 -6.66 -10.62 -6.44
N ILE A 89 -6.26 -9.67 -7.29
CA ILE A 89 -7.13 -8.57 -7.72
C ILE A 89 -8.41 -9.11 -8.35
N HIS A 90 -8.30 -10.07 -9.25
CA HIS A 90 -9.47 -10.67 -9.89
C HIS A 90 -10.42 -11.33 -8.88
N SER A 91 -9.87 -12.05 -7.90
CA SER A 91 -10.66 -12.82 -6.92
C SER A 91 -11.34 -11.94 -5.87
N PHE A 92 -10.74 -10.79 -5.52
CA PHE A 92 -11.20 -9.96 -4.40
C PHE A 92 -11.77 -8.60 -4.81
N LYS A 93 -11.73 -8.21 -6.10
CA LYS A 93 -12.31 -6.94 -6.59
C LYS A 93 -13.77 -6.74 -6.19
N ASP A 94 -14.55 -7.82 -6.13
CA ASP A 94 -15.99 -7.77 -5.81
C ASP A 94 -16.27 -7.79 -4.30
N ARG A 95 -15.24 -7.99 -3.48
CA ARG A 95 -15.30 -7.88 -2.01
C ARG A 95 -15.01 -6.46 -1.52
N LEU A 96 -14.66 -5.52 -2.39
CA LEU A 96 -14.45 -4.12 -2.04
C LEU A 96 -15.79 -3.40 -1.85
N ASN A 97 -15.82 -2.41 -0.96
CA ASN A 97 -17.01 -1.58 -0.74
C ASN A 97 -17.43 -0.89 -2.07
N PRO A 98 -18.67 -1.04 -2.55
CA PRO A 98 -19.15 -0.47 -3.80
C PRO A 98 -18.90 1.04 -3.94
N VAL A 99 -19.02 1.79 -2.83
CA VAL A 99 -18.83 3.25 -2.80
C VAL A 99 -17.41 3.64 -3.23
N ASN A 100 -16.42 2.80 -2.92
CA ASN A 100 -15.00 3.11 -3.14
C ASN A 100 -14.30 2.16 -4.12
N LYS A 101 -15.04 1.20 -4.68
CA LYS A 101 -14.53 0.13 -5.55
C LYS A 101 -13.76 0.69 -6.75
N LYS A 102 -14.24 1.80 -7.34
CA LYS A 102 -13.55 2.48 -8.45
C LYS A 102 -12.14 2.92 -8.05
N ASN A 103 -12.00 3.67 -6.95
CA ASN A 103 -10.70 4.17 -6.49
C ASN A 103 -9.72 3.04 -6.15
N HIS A 104 -10.19 1.96 -5.53
CA HIS A 104 -9.33 0.82 -5.18
C HIS A 104 -8.90 0.01 -6.39
N LYS A 105 -9.78 -0.11 -7.40
CA LYS A 105 -9.44 -0.69 -8.70
C LYS A 105 -8.35 0.13 -9.39
N VAL A 106 -8.54 1.46 -9.49
CA VAL A 106 -7.58 2.40 -10.07
C VAL A 106 -6.21 2.28 -9.38
N LEU A 107 -6.17 2.24 -8.05
CA LEU A 107 -4.92 2.04 -7.30
C LEU A 107 -4.22 0.73 -7.65
N GLY A 108 -4.95 -0.39 -7.69
CA GLY A 108 -4.39 -1.68 -8.05
C GLY A 108 -3.77 -1.68 -9.45
N GLU A 109 -4.45 -1.07 -10.41
CA GLU A 109 -3.98 -0.95 -11.79
C GLU A 109 -2.75 -0.05 -11.91
N ILE A 110 -2.71 1.10 -11.21
CA ILE A 110 -1.52 1.96 -11.13
C ILE A 110 -0.30 1.16 -10.68
N PHE A 111 -0.43 0.31 -9.65
CA PHE A 111 0.70 -0.49 -9.15
C PHE A 111 1.12 -1.58 -10.12
N ILE A 112 0.18 -2.23 -10.81
CA ILE A 112 0.51 -3.20 -11.87
C ILE A 112 1.28 -2.51 -13.00
N PHE A 113 0.77 -1.37 -13.50
CA PHE A 113 1.41 -0.65 -14.60
C PHE A 113 2.80 -0.14 -14.21
N ARG A 114 2.94 0.43 -13.02
CA ARG A 114 4.25 0.83 -12.49
C ARG A 114 5.21 -0.35 -12.38
N HIS A 115 4.76 -1.51 -11.89
CA HIS A 115 5.59 -2.71 -11.82
C HIS A 115 6.02 -3.20 -13.22
N LYS A 116 5.14 -3.09 -14.21
CA LYS A 116 5.41 -3.38 -15.63
C LYS A 116 6.23 -2.28 -16.33
N LYS A 117 6.60 -1.19 -15.63
CA LYS A 117 7.25 0.01 -16.17
C LYS A 117 6.43 0.74 -17.25
N ASP A 118 5.12 0.48 -17.32
CA ASP A 118 4.20 1.24 -18.16
C ASP A 118 3.72 2.49 -17.42
N PHE A 119 4.61 3.47 -17.30
CA PHE A 119 4.33 4.67 -16.54
C PHE A 119 3.26 5.56 -17.20
N ASN A 120 3.12 5.53 -18.52
CA ASN A 120 2.14 6.36 -19.22
C ASN A 120 0.72 5.95 -18.82
N SER A 121 0.41 4.65 -18.84
CA SER A 121 -0.87 4.12 -18.34
C SER A 121 -1.06 4.42 -16.85
N ALA A 122 0.01 4.30 -16.05
CA ALA A 122 -0.05 4.61 -14.62
C ALA A 122 -0.38 6.08 -14.34
N PHE A 123 0.22 7.03 -15.07
CA PHE A 123 -0.08 8.47 -14.94
C PHE A 123 -1.49 8.82 -15.40
N GLY A 124 -1.99 8.20 -16.47
CA GLY A 124 -3.38 8.35 -16.91
C GLY A 124 -4.34 8.01 -15.77
N LEU A 125 -4.18 6.84 -15.17
CA LEU A 125 -5.01 6.40 -14.03
C LEU A 125 -4.83 7.25 -12.77
N LEU A 126 -3.62 7.75 -12.51
CA LEU A 126 -3.37 8.62 -11.36
C LEU A 126 -4.23 9.89 -11.41
N SER A 127 -4.49 10.42 -12.61
CA SER A 127 -5.34 11.60 -12.81
C SER A 127 -6.82 11.33 -12.52
N GLU A 128 -7.26 10.08 -12.65
CA GLU A 128 -8.64 9.66 -12.36
C GLU A 128 -8.89 9.38 -10.87
N PHE A 129 -7.84 9.25 -10.08
CA PHE A 129 -7.95 8.89 -8.67
C PHE A 129 -8.46 10.09 -7.84
N ILE A 130 -9.60 9.91 -7.18
CA ILE A 130 -10.20 10.94 -6.32
C ILE A 130 -9.89 10.61 -4.85
N PRO A 131 -8.92 11.27 -4.19
CA PRO A 131 -8.58 10.96 -2.81
C PRO A 131 -9.73 11.28 -1.85
N ARG A 132 -10.02 10.35 -0.94
CA ARG A 132 -11.12 10.49 0.05
C ARG A 132 -10.70 11.27 1.27
N ASN A 133 -9.41 11.28 1.55
CA ASN A 133 -8.82 11.96 2.69
C ASN A 133 -7.40 12.44 2.35
N ILE A 134 -6.83 13.19 3.27
CA ILE A 134 -5.52 13.81 3.12
C ILE A 134 -4.40 12.76 3.03
N GLN A 135 -4.54 11.62 3.70
CA GLN A 135 -3.57 10.53 3.68
C GLN A 135 -3.47 9.89 2.29
N GLU A 136 -4.60 9.63 1.63
CA GLU A 136 -4.65 9.13 0.25
C GLU A 136 -4.08 10.15 -0.73
N LYS A 137 -4.40 11.44 -0.56
CA LYS A 137 -3.83 12.52 -1.38
C LYS A 137 -2.31 12.56 -1.29
N ILE A 138 -1.76 12.52 -0.08
CA ILE A 138 -0.30 12.46 0.14
C ILE A 138 0.29 11.19 -0.44
N TYR A 139 -0.38 10.06 -0.26
CA TYR A 139 0.09 8.78 -0.76
C TYR A 139 0.18 8.79 -2.30
N MET A 140 -0.81 9.35 -3.01
CA MET A 140 -0.75 9.53 -4.46
C MET A 140 0.36 10.47 -4.92
N LYS A 141 0.58 11.58 -4.21
CA LYS A 141 1.74 12.46 -4.46
C LYS A 141 3.08 11.74 -4.31
N LYS A 142 3.19 10.81 -3.34
CA LYS A 142 4.38 9.96 -3.18
C LYS A 142 4.53 8.96 -4.33
N VAL A 143 3.42 8.41 -4.84
CA VAL A 143 3.44 7.51 -6.00
C VAL A 143 3.90 8.27 -7.26
N GLU A 144 3.35 9.47 -7.50
CA GLU A 144 3.76 10.35 -8.61
C GLU A 144 5.26 10.66 -8.58
N LEU A 145 5.77 11.10 -7.43
CA LEU A 145 7.20 11.39 -7.23
C LEU A 145 8.08 10.17 -7.51
N LYS A 146 7.68 8.98 -7.03
CA LYS A 146 8.41 7.74 -7.28
C LYS A 146 8.42 7.36 -8.76
N MET A 147 7.31 7.53 -9.47
CA MET A 147 7.24 7.22 -10.90
C MET A 147 8.15 8.14 -11.71
N HIS A 148 8.15 9.45 -11.46
CA HIS A 148 9.07 10.37 -12.12
C HIS A 148 10.54 10.07 -11.78
N PHE A 149 10.83 9.69 -10.54
CA PHE A 149 12.17 9.26 -10.12
C PHE A 149 12.60 7.99 -10.86
N GLU A 150 11.75 6.97 -10.95
CA GLU A 150 12.02 5.72 -11.68
C GLU A 150 12.21 5.91 -13.18
N LYS A 151 11.60 6.95 -13.76
CA LYS A 151 11.79 7.38 -15.16
C LYS A 151 13.04 8.24 -15.39
N ASN A 152 13.82 8.54 -14.34
CA ASN A 152 14.96 9.46 -14.40
C ASN A 152 14.58 10.90 -14.84
N GLU A 153 13.34 11.33 -14.59
CA GLU A 153 12.85 12.69 -14.91
C GLU A 153 13.15 13.65 -13.74
N LEU A 154 14.43 13.87 -13.43
CA LEU A 154 14.85 14.47 -12.16
C LEU A 154 14.40 15.93 -11.99
N ASP A 155 14.38 16.73 -13.06
CA ASP A 155 13.86 18.11 -13.02
C ASP A 155 12.39 18.15 -12.61
N ARG A 156 11.61 17.18 -13.09
CA ARG A 156 10.19 17.03 -12.72
C ARG A 156 10.06 16.64 -11.26
N VAL A 157 10.91 15.75 -10.76
CA VAL A 157 10.95 15.39 -9.33
C VAL A 157 11.26 16.62 -8.46
N LEU A 158 12.25 17.43 -8.83
CA LEU A 158 12.61 18.66 -8.08
C LEU A 158 11.46 19.67 -8.07
N SER A 159 10.80 19.88 -9.20
CA SER A 159 9.62 20.75 -9.31
C SER A 159 8.47 20.26 -8.43
N LEU A 160 8.18 18.96 -8.45
CA LEU A 160 7.17 18.35 -7.60
C LEU A 160 7.54 18.43 -6.12
N ILE A 161 8.81 18.26 -5.74
CA ILE A 161 9.26 18.44 -4.36
C ILE A 161 8.94 19.86 -3.86
N LYS A 162 9.23 20.89 -4.68
CA LYS A 162 8.92 22.28 -4.32
C LYS A 162 7.42 22.49 -4.13
N SER A 163 6.61 22.09 -5.10
CA SER A 163 5.14 22.21 -5.04
C SER A 163 4.54 21.46 -3.83
N ASN A 164 5.06 20.26 -3.53
CA ASN A 164 4.58 19.48 -2.39
C ASN A 164 4.98 20.08 -1.03
N LYS A 165 6.13 20.77 -0.93
CA LYS A 165 6.49 21.53 0.28
C LYS A 165 5.55 22.71 0.51
N GLU A 166 5.18 23.43 -0.54
CA GLU A 166 4.19 24.51 -0.46
C GLU A 166 2.84 23.97 0.00
N PHE A 167 2.37 22.87 -0.61
CA PHE A 167 1.15 22.19 -0.19
C PHE A 167 1.14 21.84 1.31
N ILE A 168 2.23 21.30 1.86
CA ILE A 168 2.35 20.99 3.29
C ILE A 168 2.22 22.26 4.14
N LYS A 169 2.82 23.38 3.70
CA LYS A 169 2.83 24.65 4.44
C LYS A 169 1.45 25.31 4.48
N PHE A 170 0.66 25.19 3.41
CA PHE A 170 -0.61 25.91 3.28
C PHE A 170 -1.84 25.15 3.78
N ASP A 171 -1.77 23.81 3.86
CA ASP A 171 -2.92 23.02 4.30
C ASP A 171 -2.98 22.94 5.84
N LYS A 172 -3.77 23.84 6.44
CA LYS A 172 -3.97 23.95 7.89
C LYS A 172 -4.66 22.72 8.53
N ASN A 173 -5.20 21.81 7.72
CA ASN A 173 -5.85 20.60 8.21
C ASN A 173 -4.87 19.42 8.38
N LEU A 174 -3.61 19.60 7.98
CA LEU A 174 -2.57 18.60 8.18
C LEU A 174 -2.15 18.54 9.65
N SER A 175 -2.22 17.36 10.26
CA SER A 175 -1.58 17.16 11.55
C SER A 175 -0.07 17.27 11.41
N GLU A 176 0.59 17.76 12.47
CA GLU A 176 2.04 17.91 12.52
C GLU A 176 2.76 16.59 12.22
N PHE A 177 2.23 15.47 12.74
CA PHE A 177 2.76 14.14 12.46
C PHE A 177 2.76 13.79 10.97
N ILE A 178 1.64 14.02 10.26
CA ILE A 178 1.53 13.72 8.83
C ILE A 178 2.42 14.67 8.01
N SER A 179 2.41 15.96 8.37
CA SER A 179 3.23 17.00 7.74
C SER A 179 4.72 16.65 7.82
N ASN A 180 5.22 16.35 9.02
CA ASN A 180 6.62 15.99 9.25
C ASN A 180 7.01 14.71 8.51
N ALA A 181 6.16 13.68 8.54
CA ALA A 181 6.43 12.43 7.82
C ALA A 181 6.50 12.63 6.30
N PHE A 182 5.67 13.51 5.72
CA PHE A 182 5.74 13.79 4.29
C PHE A 182 6.94 14.68 3.94
N ASN A 183 7.23 15.72 4.74
CA ASN A 183 8.39 16.56 4.54
C ASN A 183 9.71 15.77 4.61
N ASN A 184 9.84 14.85 5.57
CA ASN A 184 11.00 13.96 5.67
C ASN A 184 11.17 13.13 4.40
N PHE A 185 10.09 12.57 3.85
CA PHE A 185 10.15 11.87 2.57
C PHE A 185 10.66 12.77 1.43
N LEU A 186 10.18 14.01 1.34
CA LEU A 186 10.63 14.96 0.31
C LEU A 186 12.10 15.36 0.46
N VAL A 187 12.58 15.51 1.70
CA VAL A 187 13.99 15.82 2.00
C VAL A 187 14.88 14.65 1.61
N TYR A 188 14.56 13.42 2.05
CA TYR A 188 15.35 12.25 1.69
C TYR A 188 15.34 11.98 0.18
N LEU A 189 14.20 12.15 -0.49
CA LEU A 189 14.14 12.02 -1.94
C LEU A 189 15.03 13.04 -2.64
N LYS A 190 15.06 14.30 -2.18
CA LYS A 190 15.97 15.32 -2.72
C LYS A 190 17.44 14.92 -2.53
N ASN A 191 17.79 14.37 -1.38
CA ASN A 191 19.17 13.96 -1.08
C ASN A 191 19.65 12.79 -1.95
N LEU A 192 18.75 11.99 -2.53
CA LEU A 192 19.11 10.93 -3.48
C LEU A 192 19.42 11.46 -4.89
N LEU A 193 19.12 12.74 -5.17
CA LEU A 193 19.34 13.39 -6.46
C LEU A 193 20.70 14.13 -6.54
N ILE A 194 21.37 14.30 -5.40
CA ILE A 194 22.64 15.04 -5.23
C ILE A 194 23.72 14.01 -4.92
#